data_AF-A0A4Q6EHY0-F1
#
_entry.id   AF-A0A4Q6EHY0-F1
#
_cell.length_a   1.000
_cell.length_b   1.000
_cell.length_c   1.000
_cell.angle_alpha   90.00
_cell.angle_beta   90.00
_cell.angle_gamma   90.00
#
_symmetry.space_group_name_H-M   'P 1'
#
loop_
_entity.id
_entity.type
_entity.pdbx_description
1 polymer ?
#
loop_
_entity_poly.entity_id
_entity_poly.type
_entity_poly.pdbx_seq_one_letter_code
_entity_poly.pdbx_strand_id
1 'polypeptide(L)'
;MTEQTNLLAWIILLPILGTLVNGIFGAIPWKKFPRIPGTISGAIATATVLGSFGLAISLYLQLTGKGAVVTSYEQLAFEWIKVGDFNIPMKFRMDGLSGILTLVVTGVGMLIHLYSIGYMSHDENPAR
;
A
#
# COMPACT_ATOMS: atom_id res chain seq x y z
N MET A 1 10.59 10.39 -20.19
CA MET A 1 11.71 10.70 -19.26
C MET A 1 11.44 10.06 -17.91
N THR A 2 12.45 9.52 -17.23
CA THR A 2 12.27 8.94 -15.89
C THR A 2 12.44 10.02 -14.83
N GLU A 3 11.51 10.10 -13.88
CA GLU A 3 11.55 11.05 -12.76
C GLU A 3 11.79 10.33 -11.43
N GLN A 4 12.54 10.95 -10.51
CA GLN A 4 12.73 10.43 -9.16
C GLN A 4 11.59 10.88 -8.25
N THR A 5 11.05 9.97 -7.43
CA THR A 5 10.01 10.31 -6.45
C THR A 5 10.22 9.55 -5.15
N ASN A 6 9.69 10.08 -4.03
CA ASN A 6 9.71 9.42 -2.73
C ASN A 6 8.36 8.75 -2.38
N LEU A 7 7.38 8.79 -3.31
CA LEU A 7 6.01 8.35 -3.06
C LEU A 7 5.76 6.86 -3.35
N LEU A 8 6.58 6.20 -4.15
CA LEU A 8 6.36 4.81 -4.55
C LEU A 8 6.41 3.86 -3.35
N ALA A 9 7.34 4.07 -2.42
CA ALA A 9 7.43 3.27 -1.20
C ALA A 9 6.15 3.39 -0.34
N TRP A 10 5.52 4.57 -0.28
CA TRP A 10 4.31 4.79 0.53
C TRP A 10 3.11 3.98 0.06
N ILE A 11 3.02 3.66 -1.25
CA ILE A 11 1.97 2.78 -1.79
C ILE A 11 2.02 1.40 -1.11
N ILE A 12 3.22 0.90 -0.79
CA ILE A 12 3.44 -0.38 -0.12
C ILE A 12 3.44 -0.25 1.40
N LEU A 13 3.98 0.85 1.93
CA LEU A 13 4.09 1.05 3.38
C LEU A 13 2.74 1.31 4.04
N LEU A 14 1.80 2.00 3.40
CA LEU A 14 0.50 2.30 4.01
C LEU A 14 -0.28 1.04 4.40
N PRO A 15 -0.49 0.02 3.54
CA PRO A 15 -1.18 -1.20 3.92
C PRO A 15 -0.41 -1.99 4.96
N ILE A 16 0.93 -2.01 4.89
CA ILE A 16 1.79 -2.63 5.93
C ILE A 16 1.59 -1.95 7.28
N LEU A 17 1.49 -0.63 7.34
CA LEU A 17 1.16 0.07 8.58
C LEU A 17 -0.22 -0.32 9.09
N GLY A 18 -1.21 -0.44 8.20
CA GLY A 18 -2.55 -0.95 8.55
C GLY A 18 -2.52 -2.35 9.14
N THR A 19 -1.78 -3.28 8.52
CA THR A 19 -1.64 -4.65 9.04
C THR A 19 -0.85 -4.70 10.35
N LEU A 20 0.16 -3.86 10.53
CA LEU A 20 0.89 -3.75 11.80
C LEU A 20 -0.03 -3.25 12.93
N VAL A 21 -0.83 -2.21 12.67
CA VAL A 21 -1.80 -1.69 13.65
C VAL A 21 -2.84 -2.75 13.99
N ASN A 22 -3.46 -3.39 13.00
CA ASN A 22 -4.45 -4.44 13.24
C ASN A 22 -3.83 -5.69 13.90
N GLY A 23 -2.59 -6.04 13.55
CA GLY A 23 -1.86 -7.13 14.18
C GLY A 23 -1.62 -6.88 15.67
N ILE A 24 -1.09 -5.70 16.01
CA ILE A 24 -0.74 -5.33 17.39
C ILE A 24 -1.99 -5.19 18.27
N PHE A 25 -3.04 -4.54 17.77
CA PHE A 25 -4.23 -4.19 18.57
C PHE A 25 -5.45 -5.10 18.36
N GLY A 26 -5.47 -5.89 17.29
CA GLY A 26 -6.56 -6.81 16.93
C GLY A 26 -6.20 -8.29 17.10
N ALA A 27 -4.98 -8.69 16.74
CA ALA A 27 -4.58 -10.10 16.73
C ALA A 27 -3.84 -10.58 17.98
N ILE A 28 -3.03 -9.72 18.61
CA ILE A 28 -2.26 -10.04 19.83
C ILE A 28 -3.17 -9.94 21.07
N PRO A 29 -3.31 -11.01 21.88
CA PRO A 29 -4.06 -10.97 23.12
C PRO A 29 -3.28 -10.19 24.20
N TRP A 30 -3.60 -8.92 24.38
CA TRP A 30 -3.09 -8.12 25.49
C TRP A 30 -3.89 -8.42 26.76
N LYS A 31 -3.23 -8.92 27.82
CA LYS A 31 -3.88 -9.17 29.12
C LYS A 31 -4.53 -7.91 29.73
N LYS A 32 -4.08 -6.72 29.30
CA LYS A 32 -4.45 -5.42 29.88
C LYS A 32 -5.39 -4.58 29.01
N PHE A 33 -5.57 -4.91 27.73
CA PHE A 33 -6.34 -4.09 26.78
C PHE A 33 -7.30 -4.96 25.97
N PRO A 34 -8.57 -4.54 25.82
CA PRO A 34 -9.51 -5.21 24.94
C PRO A 34 -9.06 -5.06 23.48
N ARG A 35 -9.36 -6.08 22.66
CA ARG A 35 -9.09 -6.04 21.21
C ARG A 35 -9.93 -4.96 20.54
N ILE A 36 -9.41 -4.39 19.46
CA ILE A 36 -10.19 -3.46 18.64
C ILE A 36 -11.41 -4.16 18.00
N PRO A 37 -12.57 -3.50 17.90
CA PRO A 37 -13.72 -4.02 17.19
C PRO A 37 -13.43 -4.30 15.72
N GLY A 38 -14.07 -5.32 15.15
CA GLY A 38 -13.93 -5.69 13.72
C GLY A 38 -14.20 -4.53 12.76
N THR A 39 -15.18 -3.69 13.06
CA THR A 39 -15.49 -2.49 12.27
C THR A 39 -14.33 -1.50 12.24
N ILE A 40 -13.64 -1.30 13.37
CA ILE A 40 -12.49 -0.39 13.44
C ILE A 40 -11.29 -1.01 12.72
N SER A 41 -11.03 -2.30 12.92
CA SER A 41 -9.98 -3.03 12.20
C SER A 41 -10.17 -2.94 10.68
N GLY A 42 -11.38 -3.23 10.20
CA GLY A 42 -11.70 -3.14 8.78
C GLY A 42 -11.69 -1.71 8.24
N ALA A 43 -12.08 -0.71 9.04
CA ALA A 43 -11.95 0.70 8.65
C ALA A 43 -10.48 1.12 8.50
N ILE A 44 -9.58 0.69 9.39
CA ILE A 44 -8.13 0.92 9.29
C ILE A 44 -7.56 0.27 8.03
N ALA A 45 -7.91 -1.00 7.79
CA ALA A 45 -7.46 -1.72 6.60
C ALA A 45 -7.95 -1.03 5.31
N THR A 46 -9.23 -0.64 5.27
CA THR A 46 -9.80 0.07 4.12
C THR A 46 -9.14 1.42 3.90
N ALA A 47 -8.95 2.22 4.96
CA ALA A 47 -8.37 3.56 4.87
C ALA A 47 -6.92 3.55 4.39
N THR A 48 -6.11 2.60 4.88
CA THR A 48 -4.71 2.48 4.47
C THR A 48 -4.56 2.06 3.01
N VAL A 49 -5.36 1.10 2.53
CA VAL A 49 -5.37 0.70 1.12
C VAL A 49 -5.95 1.79 0.22
N LEU A 50 -6.97 2.52 0.69
CA LEU A 50 -7.49 3.71 0.00
C LEU A 50 -6.40 4.79 -0.15
N GLY A 51 -5.57 5.00 0.87
CA GLY A 51 -4.41 5.90 0.78
C GLY A 51 -3.43 5.47 -0.33
N SER A 52 -3.10 4.18 -0.41
CA SER A 52 -2.27 3.64 -1.49
C SER A 52 -2.89 3.82 -2.86
N PHE A 53 -4.21 3.58 -2.99
CA PHE A 53 -4.94 3.79 -4.24
C PHE A 53 -4.94 5.26 -4.66
N GLY A 54 -5.14 6.19 -3.73
CA GLY A 54 -5.07 7.62 -3.99
C GLY A 54 -3.70 8.08 -4.48
N LEU A 55 -2.62 7.60 -3.87
CA LEU A 55 -1.25 7.86 -4.33
C LEU A 55 -1.00 7.27 -5.73
N ALA A 56 -1.45 6.04 -5.97
CA ALA A 56 -1.33 5.39 -7.27
C ALA A 56 -2.08 6.14 -8.37
N ILE A 57 -3.32 6.60 -8.10
CA ILE A 57 -4.09 7.44 -9.03
C ILE A 57 -3.34 8.74 -9.31
N SER A 58 -2.88 9.43 -8.26
CA SER A 58 -2.20 10.70 -8.41
C SER A 58 -0.97 10.61 -9.32
N LEU A 59 -0.11 9.60 -9.09
CA LEU A 59 1.07 9.36 -9.91
C LEU A 59 0.72 8.91 -11.32
N TYR A 60 -0.27 8.03 -11.46
CA TYR A 60 -0.69 7.53 -12.77
C TYR A 60 -1.28 8.63 -13.66
N LEU A 61 -2.11 9.52 -13.10
CA LEU A 61 -2.67 10.66 -13.83
C LEU A 61 -1.59 11.65 -14.30
N GLN A 62 -0.54 11.85 -13.50
CA GLN A 62 0.62 12.66 -13.90
C GLN A 62 1.42 11.99 -15.01
N LEU A 63 1.55 10.66 -14.95
CA LEU A 63 2.24 9.83 -15.96
C LEU A 63 1.53 9.83 -17.31
N THR A 64 0.19 9.81 -17.33
CA THR A 64 -0.62 9.70 -18.55
C THR A 64 -1.30 11.02 -18.97
N GLY A 65 -1.00 12.12 -18.28
CA GLY A 65 -1.58 13.43 -18.56
C GLY A 65 -1.26 13.93 -19.98
N LYS A 66 -2.13 14.76 -20.56
CA LYS A 66 -1.86 15.40 -21.85
C LYS A 66 -0.59 16.26 -21.74
N GLY A 67 0.40 15.97 -22.58
CA GLY A 67 1.70 16.65 -22.53
C GLY A 67 2.68 16.04 -21.52
N ALA A 68 2.39 14.86 -20.95
CA ALA A 68 3.31 14.18 -20.05
C ALA A 68 4.66 13.88 -20.75
N VAL A 69 5.71 14.50 -20.23
CA VAL A 69 7.11 14.23 -20.61
C VAL A 69 7.67 13.04 -19.82
N VAL A 70 7.08 12.78 -18.66
CA VAL A 70 7.46 11.70 -17.74
C VAL A 70 6.83 10.39 -18.22
N THR A 71 7.65 9.36 -18.36
CA THR A 71 7.25 8.03 -18.86
C THR A 71 7.38 6.95 -17.79
N SER A 72 8.08 7.24 -16.71
CA SER A 72 8.17 6.38 -15.52
C SER A 72 8.67 7.15 -14.31
N TYR A 73 8.27 6.72 -13.12
CA TYR A 73 8.84 7.12 -11.84
C TYR A 73 9.79 6.05 -11.32
N GLU A 74 10.87 6.46 -10.68
CA GLU A 74 11.78 5.57 -9.94
C GLU A 74 12.01 6.09 -8.52
N GLN A 75 12.24 5.16 -7.59
CA GLN A 75 12.63 5.45 -6.22
C GLN A 75 13.67 4.42 -5.77
N LEU A 76 14.83 4.86 -5.28
CA LEU A 76 15.77 3.95 -4.63
C LEU A 76 15.18 3.46 -3.30
N ALA A 77 15.10 2.14 -3.13
CA ALA A 77 14.70 1.55 -1.87
C ALA A 77 15.92 1.37 -0.95
N PHE A 78 16.92 0.61 -1.42
CA PHE A 78 18.21 0.40 -0.74
C PHE A 78 19.21 -0.26 -1.71
N GLU A 79 20.49 -0.24 -1.38
CA GLU A 79 21.53 -0.98 -2.11
C GLU A 79 21.50 -2.44 -1.65
N TRP A 80 21.16 -3.36 -2.56
CA TRP A 80 21.04 -4.78 -2.20
C TRP A 80 22.41 -5.46 -2.12
N ILE A 81 23.27 -5.21 -3.10
CA ILE A 81 24.64 -5.75 -3.12
C ILE A 81 25.58 -4.63 -3.51
N LYS A 82 26.56 -4.32 -2.65
CA LYS A 82 27.62 -3.35 -2.93
C LYS A 82 28.98 -3.93 -2.53
N VAL A 83 29.84 -4.20 -3.52
CA VAL A 83 31.18 -4.75 -3.32
C VAL A 83 32.16 -4.02 -4.23
N GLY A 84 33.01 -3.16 -3.65
CA GLY A 84 33.89 -2.28 -4.43
C GLY A 84 33.08 -1.42 -5.40
N ASP A 85 33.38 -1.53 -6.70
CA ASP A 85 32.68 -0.83 -7.78
C ASP A 85 31.42 -1.56 -8.28
N PHE A 86 31.17 -2.80 -7.82
CA PHE A 86 29.97 -3.55 -8.17
C PHE A 86 28.79 -3.14 -7.29
N ASN A 87 27.73 -2.59 -7.89
CA ASN A 87 26.55 -2.12 -7.17
C ASN A 87 25.24 -2.58 -7.83
N ILE A 88 24.40 -3.28 -7.06
CA ILE A 88 23.04 -3.67 -7.43
C ILE A 88 22.05 -2.93 -6.53
N PRO A 89 21.42 -1.85 -7.01
CA PRO A 89 20.38 -1.15 -6.28
C PRO A 89 19.03 -1.89 -6.41
N MET A 90 18.27 -1.93 -5.32
CA MET A 90 16.84 -2.24 -5.38
C MET A 90 16.05 -0.94 -5.49
N LYS A 91 15.26 -0.82 -6.55
CA LYS A 91 14.45 0.37 -6.84
C LYS A 91 13.00 0.00 -7.06
N PHE A 92 12.09 0.85 -6.60
CA PHE A 92 10.72 0.86 -7.08
C PHE A 92 10.67 1.60 -8.40
N ARG A 93 9.85 1.09 -9.32
CA ARG A 93 9.60 1.72 -10.61
C ARG A 93 8.12 1.63 -10.94
N MET A 94 7.56 2.74 -11.41
CA MET A 94 6.19 2.82 -11.91
C MET A 94 6.22 3.38 -13.32
N ASP A 95 5.84 2.56 -14.28
CA ASP A 95 5.58 2.90 -15.67
C ASP A 95 4.09 2.68 -16.00
N GLY A 96 3.70 2.85 -17.27
CA GLY A 96 2.28 2.75 -17.67
C GLY A 96 1.65 1.41 -17.31
N LEU A 97 2.38 0.30 -17.50
CA LEU A 97 1.86 -1.04 -17.22
C LEU A 97 1.77 -1.29 -15.71
N SER A 98 2.87 -1.08 -14.99
CA SER A 98 2.90 -1.27 -13.53
C SER A 98 1.98 -0.30 -12.79
N GLY A 99 1.76 0.90 -13.33
CA GLY A 99 0.80 1.86 -12.81
C GLY A 99 -0.64 1.35 -12.88
N ILE A 100 -1.08 0.83 -14.04
CA ILE A 100 -2.40 0.21 -14.19
C ILE A 100 -2.56 -0.98 -13.22
N LEU A 101 -1.56 -1.85 -13.16
CA LEU A 101 -1.61 -3.02 -12.26
C LEU A 101 -1.69 -2.59 -10.79
N THR A 102 -0.95 -1.55 -10.41
CA THR A 102 -1.01 -0.98 -9.04
C THR A 102 -2.41 -0.45 -8.73
N LEU A 103 -3.05 0.24 -9.67
CA LEU A 103 -4.43 0.72 -9.53
C LEU A 103 -5.43 -0.43 -9.36
N VAL A 104 -5.29 -1.50 -10.15
CA VAL A 104 -6.17 -2.68 -10.03
C VAL A 104 -5.99 -3.34 -8.66
N VAL A 105 -4.75 -3.60 -8.24
CA VAL A 105 -4.46 -4.26 -6.96
C VAL A 105 -4.96 -3.45 -5.78
N THR A 106 -4.66 -2.15 -5.74
CA THR A 106 -5.06 -1.28 -4.63
C THR A 106 -6.56 -0.94 -4.67
N GLY A 107 -7.14 -0.75 -5.85
CA GLY A 107 -8.57 -0.47 -6.00
C GLY A 107 -9.45 -1.66 -5.63
N VAL A 108 -9.17 -2.85 -6.19
CA VAL A 108 -9.90 -4.07 -5.84
C VAL A 108 -9.61 -4.47 -4.39
N GLY A 109 -8.36 -4.36 -3.93
CA GLY A 109 -7.99 -4.62 -2.54
C GLY A 109 -8.77 -3.75 -1.54
N MET A 110 -8.94 -2.45 -1.84
CA MET A 110 -9.76 -1.55 -1.03
C MET A 110 -11.22 -2.02 -0.95
N LEU A 111 -11.80 -2.41 -2.09
CA LEU A 111 -13.19 -2.90 -2.13
C LEU A 111 -13.37 -4.20 -1.33
N ILE A 112 -12.37 -5.10 -1.37
CA ILE A 112 -12.38 -6.34 -0.58
C ILE A 112 -12.41 -6.01 0.92
N HIS A 113 -11.56 -5.09 1.39
CA HIS A 113 -11.56 -4.68 2.80
C HIS A 113 -12.86 -3.99 3.22
N LEU A 114 -13.43 -3.15 2.35
CA LEU A 114 -14.71 -2.51 2.64
C LEU A 114 -15.83 -3.54 2.74
N TYR A 115 -15.86 -4.51 1.82
CA TYR A 115 -16.85 -5.59 1.82
C TYR A 115 -16.72 -6.49 3.05
N SER A 116 -15.49 -6.79 3.48
CA SER A 116 -15.24 -7.71 4.60
C SER A 116 -15.79 -7.19 5.94
N ILE A 117 -15.90 -5.86 6.13
CA ILE A 117 -16.53 -5.27 7.34
C ILE A 117 -17.96 -5.79 7.52
N GLY A 118 -18.75 -5.81 6.45
CA GLY A 118 -20.12 -6.31 6.50
C GLY A 118 -20.18 -7.83 6.55
N TYR A 119 -19.37 -8.50 5.71
CA TYR A 119 -19.36 -9.95 5.59
C TYR A 119 -18.91 -10.66 6.88
N MET A 120 -17.88 -10.14 7.56
CA MET A 120 -17.33 -10.71 8.79
C MET A 120 -17.98 -10.17 10.06
N SER A 121 -19.07 -9.41 9.96
CA SER A 121 -19.74 -8.83 11.14
C SER A 121 -20.26 -9.89 12.14
N HIS A 122 -20.36 -11.15 11.71
CA HIS A 122 -20.83 -12.29 12.51
C HIS A 122 -19.67 -13.22 12.94
N ASP A 123 -18.42 -12.87 12.61
CA ASP A 123 -17.24 -13.65 12.98
C ASP A 123 -16.84 -13.36 14.44
N GLU A 124 -16.27 -14.36 15.12
CA GLU A 124 -15.77 -14.24 16.49
C GLU A 124 -14.42 -13.49 16.55
N ASN A 125 -13.65 -13.47 15.46
CA ASN A 125 -12.34 -12.79 15.38
C ASN A 125 -12.14 -11.98 14.09
N PRO A 126 -12.99 -10.98 13.78
CA PRO A 126 -12.95 -10.21 12.53
C PRO A 126 -11.71 -9.30 12.36
N ALA A 127 -10.87 -9.19 13.38
CA ALA A 127 -9.66 -8.37 13.37
C ALA A 127 -8.36 -9.18 13.11
N ARG A 128 -8.47 -10.50 12.99
CA ARG A 128 -7.36 -11.40 12.61
C ARG A 128 -7.41 -11.72 11.13
#